data_AF-J7CW44-F1
#
_entry.id   AF-J7CW44-F1
#
_cell.length_a   1.000
_cell.length_b   1.000
_cell.length_c   1.000
_cell.angle_alpha   90.00
_cell.angle_beta   90.00
_cell.angle_gamma   90.00
#
_symmetry.space_group_name_H-M   'P 1'
#
loop_
_entity.id
_entity.type
_entity.pdbx_description
1 polymer ?
#
loop_
_entity_poly.entity_id
_entity_poly.type
_entity_poly.pdbx_seq_one_letter_code
_entity_poly.pdbx_strand_id
1 'polypeptide(L)'
;MKRKWELLLGMIGGSLSLIFFGGLAVTLSNMSASEFKKSYQSLAVDHPTLSLENTFELLQDMTGLFAVVLFISLAFLAVALFLTAKGKYLTTATGLYFITGVILLVGTQFIAFPFAFFYFAAGAFSLYRVRMRKEA
;
A
#
# COMPACT_ATOMS: atom_id res chain seq x y z
N MET A 1 2.83 -5.18 -26.01
CA MET A 1 3.72 -4.88 -24.85
C MET A 1 4.10 -6.17 -24.14
N LYS A 2 5.34 -6.32 -23.67
CA LYS A 2 5.77 -7.52 -22.91
C LYS A 2 5.15 -7.48 -21.50
N ARG A 3 4.80 -8.64 -20.90
CA ARG A 3 4.22 -8.78 -19.53
C ARG A 3 5.04 -8.07 -18.43
N LYS A 4 6.27 -7.70 -18.78
CA LYS A 4 7.27 -7.05 -17.92
C LYS A 4 6.74 -5.78 -17.26
N TRP A 5 5.91 -4.97 -17.94
CA TRP A 5 5.42 -3.71 -17.37
C TRP A 5 4.42 -3.91 -16.24
N GLU A 6 3.47 -4.84 -16.38
CA GLU A 6 2.50 -5.20 -15.33
C GLU A 6 3.23 -5.68 -14.07
N LEU A 7 4.22 -6.58 -14.25
CA LEU A 7 5.04 -7.11 -13.17
C LEU A 7 5.92 -6.03 -12.53
N LEU A 8 6.57 -5.20 -13.34
CA LEU A 8 7.46 -4.13 -12.87
C LEU A 8 6.69 -3.12 -12.01
N LEU A 9 5.56 -2.63 -12.50
CA LEU A 9 4.73 -1.66 -11.77
C LEU A 9 4.20 -2.26 -10.48
N GLY A 10 3.69 -3.50 -10.52
CA GLY A 10 3.26 -4.20 -9.32
C GLY A 10 4.38 -4.35 -8.29
N MET A 11 5.58 -4.76 -8.71
CA MET A 11 6.74 -4.87 -7.81
C MET A 11 7.17 -3.52 -7.24
N ILE A 12 7.21 -2.45 -8.05
CA ILE A 12 7.57 -1.11 -7.57
C ILE A 12 6.57 -0.63 -6.52
N GLY A 13 5.27 -0.72 -6.78
CA GLY A 13 4.23 -0.36 -5.81
C GLY A 13 4.32 -1.18 -4.52
N GLY A 14 4.57 -2.49 -4.66
CA GLY A 14 4.73 -3.43 -3.55
C GLY A 14 5.90 -3.05 -2.66
N SER A 15 7.07 -2.86 -3.24
CA SER A 15 8.28 -2.50 -2.50
C SER A 15 8.17 -1.13 -1.86
N LEU A 16 7.66 -0.11 -2.56
CA LEU A 16 7.52 1.24 -2.01
C LEU A 16 6.52 1.27 -0.86
N SER A 17 5.35 0.63 -1.01
CA SER A 17 4.36 0.56 0.07
C SER A 17 4.88 -0.22 1.28
N LEU A 18 5.62 -1.31 1.05
CA LEU A 18 6.25 -2.09 2.12
C LEU A 18 7.29 -1.27 2.90
N ILE A 19 8.19 -0.59 2.19
CA ILE A 19 9.23 0.24 2.84
C ILE A 19 8.58 1.36 3.63
N PHE A 20 7.59 2.04 3.05
CA PHE A 20 6.96 3.19 3.70
C PHE A 20 6.08 2.79 4.88
N PHE A 21 5.04 1.98 4.67
CA PHE A 21 4.10 1.62 5.74
C PHE A 21 4.67 0.58 6.69
N GLY A 22 5.43 -0.40 6.18
CA GLY A 22 6.13 -1.35 7.04
C GLY A 22 7.22 -0.67 7.88
N GLY A 23 7.98 0.24 7.28
CA GLY A 23 8.97 1.04 8.00
C GLY A 23 8.33 1.92 9.08
N LEU A 24 7.24 2.61 8.76
CA LEU A 24 6.49 3.42 9.73
C LEU A 24 5.94 2.58 10.88
N ALA A 25 5.30 1.44 10.59
CA ALA A 25 4.74 0.56 11.61
C ALA A 25 5.82 0.01 12.55
N VAL A 26 6.97 -0.44 12.01
CA VAL A 26 8.10 -0.91 12.83
C VAL A 26 8.68 0.23 13.65
N THR A 27 8.86 1.42 13.07
CA THR A 27 9.43 2.57 13.77
C THR A 27 8.55 2.99 14.95
N LEU A 28 7.25 3.17 14.73
CA LEU A 28 6.34 3.61 15.79
C LEU A 28 6.07 2.53 16.85
N SER A 29 6.06 1.24 16.47
CA SER A 29 5.89 0.15 17.44
C SER A 29 7.06 0.00 18.40
N ASN A 30 8.27 0.37 17.97
CA ASN A 30 9.48 0.28 18.80
C ASN A 30 9.84 1.60 19.49
N MET A 31 9.19 2.70 19.14
CA MET A 31 9.45 4.02 19.73
C MET A 31 8.75 4.13 21.09
N SER A 32 9.42 4.72 22.08
CA SER A 32 8.81 5.07 23.36
C SER A 32 8.14 6.47 23.30
N ALA A 33 7.16 6.72 24.17
CA ALA A 33 6.50 8.03 24.25
C ALA A 33 7.49 9.18 24.54
N SER A 34 8.56 8.91 25.32
CA SER A 34 9.59 9.91 25.63
C SER A 34 10.47 10.23 24.40
N GLU A 35 10.81 9.24 23.58
CA GLU A 35 11.52 9.43 22.31
C GLU A 35 10.64 10.16 21.30
N PHE A 36 9.36 9.79 21.22
CA PHE A 36 8.40 10.48 20.37
C PHE A 36 8.31 11.96 20.76
N LYS A 37 8.16 12.25 22.05
CA LYS A 37 8.15 13.62 22.57
C LYS A 37 9.42 14.37 22.18
N LYS A 38 10.59 13.78 22.42
CA LYS A 38 11.87 14.41 22.08
C LYS A 38 12.00 14.74 20.58
N SER A 39 11.53 13.84 19.71
CA SER A 39 11.65 13.98 18.25
C SER A 39 10.62 14.91 17.63
N TYR A 40 9.40 14.96 18.19
CA TYR A 40 8.26 15.65 17.57
C TYR A 40 7.71 16.82 18.37
N GLN A 41 8.31 17.18 19.51
CA GLN A 41 7.88 18.32 20.32
C GLN A 41 7.95 19.66 19.56
N SER A 42 8.86 19.81 18.59
CA SER A 42 8.89 21.01 17.73
C SER A 42 7.71 21.11 16.76
N LEU A 43 7.01 20.00 16.52
CA LEU A 43 5.80 19.92 15.71
C LEU A 43 4.53 19.91 16.58
N ALA A 44 4.67 19.97 17.91
CA ALA A 44 3.53 20.04 18.81
C ALA A 44 2.79 21.36 18.57
N VAL A 45 1.55 21.26 18.12
CA VAL A 45 0.64 22.41 18.04
C VAL A 45 -0.08 22.49 19.38
N ASP A 46 -0.03 23.65 20.04
CA ASP A 46 -0.79 23.90 21.27
C ASP A 46 -2.29 23.76 20.96
N HIS A 47 -2.83 22.57 21.20
CA HIS A 47 -4.23 22.26 21.02
C HIS A 47 -4.83 21.89 22.38
N PRO A 48 -5.95 22.53 22.79
CA PRO A 48 -6.49 22.38 24.14
C PRO A 48 -6.98 20.95 24.49
N THR A 49 -7.06 20.05 23.51
CA THR A 49 -7.62 18.70 23.66
C THR A 49 -6.69 17.57 23.18
N LEU A 50 -5.57 17.89 22.54
CA LEU A 50 -4.63 16.90 21.97
C LEU A 50 -3.28 17.03 22.67
N SER A 51 -3.05 16.17 23.66
CA SER A 51 -1.71 16.00 24.22
C SER A 51 -0.82 15.24 23.23
N LEU A 52 0.49 15.43 23.38
CA LEU A 52 1.47 14.74 22.55
C LEU A 52 1.46 13.23 22.80
N GLU A 53 1.24 12.79 24.05
CA GLU A 53 0.98 11.38 24.37
C GLU A 53 -0.24 10.82 23.65
N ASN A 54 -1.39 11.50 23.68
CA ASN A 54 -2.60 11.02 23.00
C ASN A 54 -2.40 10.95 21.46
N THR A 55 -1.64 11.90 20.91
CA THR A 55 -1.28 11.92 19.49
C THR A 55 -0.39 10.72 19.13
N PHE A 56 0.54 10.36 20.02
CA PHE A 56 1.40 9.20 19.84
C PHE A 56 0.60 7.89 19.86
N GLU A 57 -0.30 7.71 20.83
CA GLU A 57 -1.17 6.53 20.90
C GLU A 57 -2.04 6.39 19.65
N LEU A 58 -2.68 7.48 19.20
CA LEU A 58 -3.45 7.49 17.96
C LEU A 58 -2.62 7.10 16.73
N LEU A 59 -1.38 7.61 16.63
CA LEU A 59 -0.48 7.25 15.53
C LEU A 59 -0.07 5.77 15.59
N GLN A 60 0.17 5.23 16.78
CA GLN A 60 0.52 3.82 16.96
C GLN A 60 -0.64 2.91 16.54
N ASP A 61 -1.86 3.23 16.96
CA ASP A 61 -3.07 2.49 16.58
C ASP A 61 -3.31 2.55 15.06
N MET A 62 -3.23 3.76 14.47
CA MET A 62 -3.41 3.94 13.03
C MET A 62 -2.38 3.17 12.21
N THR A 63 -1.10 3.23 12.62
CA THR A 63 -0.03 2.53 11.90
C THR A 63 -0.07 1.02 12.10
N GLY A 64 -0.57 0.54 13.24
CA GLY A 64 -0.93 -0.87 13.43
C GLY A 64 -1.96 -1.34 12.41
N LEU A 65 -3.04 -0.58 12.22
CA LEU A 65 -4.06 -0.88 11.20
C LEU A 65 -3.49 -0.80 9.78
N PHE A 66 -2.64 0.19 9.48
CA PHE A 66 -1.96 0.29 8.18
C PHE A 66 -1.08 -0.92 7.90
N ALA A 67 -0.40 -1.48 8.89
CA ALA A 67 0.41 -2.68 8.72
C ALA A 67 -0.43 -3.90 8.34
N VAL A 68 -1.59 -4.08 8.98
CA VAL A 68 -2.53 -5.17 8.65
C VAL A 68 -3.08 -5.01 7.23
N VAL A 69 -3.51 -3.79 6.87
CA VAL A 69 -4.01 -3.47 5.52
C VAL A 69 -2.92 -3.71 4.47
N LEU A 70 -1.68 -3.27 4.74
CA LEU A 70 -0.53 -3.48 3.88
C LEU A 70 -0.28 -4.98 3.66
N PHE A 71 -0.29 -5.78 4.73
CA PHE A 71 -0.09 -7.23 4.63
C PHE A 71 -1.13 -7.90 3.72
N ILE A 72 -2.42 -7.58 3.93
CA ILE A 72 -3.52 -8.10 3.09
C ILE A 72 -3.32 -7.65 1.63
N SER A 73 -3.00 -6.37 1.41
CA SER A 73 -2.71 -5.84 0.08
C SER A 73 -1.56 -6.59 -0.59
N LEU A 74 -0.44 -6.81 0.10
CA LEU A 74 0.73 -7.49 -0.46
C LEU A 74 0.44 -8.97 -0.77
N ALA A 75 -0.36 -9.65 0.05
CA ALA A 75 -0.80 -11.01 -0.23
C ALA A 75 -1.58 -11.09 -1.55
N PHE A 76 -2.55 -10.18 -1.75
CA PHE A 76 -3.32 -10.12 -2.99
C PHE A 76 -2.46 -9.72 -4.19
N LEU A 77 -1.51 -8.79 -4.00
CA LEU A 77 -0.54 -8.41 -5.01
C LEU A 77 0.32 -9.59 -5.47
N ALA A 78 0.81 -10.40 -4.52
CA ALA A 78 1.62 -11.58 -4.83
C ALA A 78 0.84 -12.58 -5.69
N VAL A 79 -0.44 -12.80 -5.38
CA VAL A 79 -1.33 -13.64 -6.21
C VAL A 79 -1.53 -13.00 -7.60
N ALA A 80 -1.76 -11.69 -7.69
CA ALA A 80 -1.90 -10.98 -8.95
C ALA A 80 -0.65 -11.13 -9.83
N LEU A 81 0.54 -10.90 -9.27
CA LEU A 81 1.83 -11.06 -9.95
C LEU A 81 2.04 -12.50 -10.44
N PHE A 82 1.72 -13.50 -9.60
CA PHE A 82 1.82 -14.90 -9.96
C PHE A 82 0.91 -15.28 -11.14
N LEU A 83 -0.35 -14.84 -11.12
CA LEU A 83 -1.30 -15.09 -12.21
C LEU A 83 -0.88 -14.37 -13.50
N THR A 84 -0.38 -13.14 -13.40
CA THR A 84 0.19 -12.37 -14.53
C THR A 84 1.39 -13.10 -15.14
N ALA A 85 2.28 -13.65 -14.30
CA ALA A 85 3.44 -14.41 -14.75
C ALA A 85 3.02 -15.67 -15.54
N LYS A 86 2.06 -16.44 -14.99
CA LYS A 86 1.52 -17.65 -15.66
C LYS A 86 0.76 -17.34 -16.95
N GLY A 87 0.10 -16.18 -17.05
CA GLY A 87 -0.53 -15.69 -18.29
C GLY A 87 -1.77 -16.47 -18.78
N LYS A 88 -2.27 -17.42 -17.97
CA LYS A 88 -3.52 -18.17 -18.22
C LYS A 88 -4.76 -17.48 -17.64
N TYR A 89 -4.60 -16.65 -16.61
CA TYR A 89 -5.69 -16.01 -15.85
C TYR A 89 -5.57 -14.48 -15.82
N LEU A 90 -5.39 -13.85 -16.99
CA LEU A 90 -5.15 -12.41 -17.12
C LEU A 90 -6.32 -11.56 -16.60
N THR A 91 -7.57 -11.96 -16.84
CA THR A 91 -8.75 -11.23 -16.34
C THR A 91 -8.83 -11.25 -14.82
N THR A 92 -8.52 -12.38 -14.19
CA THR A 92 -8.44 -12.51 -12.73
C THR A 92 -7.30 -11.68 -12.16
N ALA A 93 -6.13 -11.68 -12.81
CA ALA A 93 -4.99 -10.87 -12.40
C ALA A 93 -5.30 -9.37 -12.47
N THR A 94 -5.98 -8.92 -13.54
CA THR A 94 -6.46 -7.55 -13.68
C THR A 94 -7.34 -7.16 -12.49
N GLY A 95 -8.36 -7.96 -12.17
CA GLY A 95 -9.26 -7.70 -11.04
C GLY A 95 -8.51 -7.62 -9.70
N LEU A 96 -7.54 -8.53 -9.49
CA LEU A 96 -6.74 -8.52 -8.26
C LEU A 96 -5.87 -7.26 -8.12
N TYR A 97 -5.29 -6.73 -9.19
CA TYR A 97 -4.53 -5.47 -9.10
C TYR A 97 -5.41 -4.30 -8.63
N PHE A 98 -6.63 -4.18 -9.16
CA PHE A 98 -7.57 -3.15 -8.74
C PHE A 98 -8.05 -3.35 -7.30
N ILE A 99 -8.43 -4.59 -6.92
CA ILE A 99 -8.83 -4.92 -5.54
C ILE A 99 -7.71 -4.58 -4.56
N THR A 100 -6.47 -4.97 -4.89
CA THR A 100 -5.28 -4.65 -4.09
C THR A 100 -5.11 -3.14 -3.90
N GLY A 101 -5.21 -2.36 -4.99
CA GLY A 101 -5.16 -0.90 -4.93
C GLY A 101 -6.25 -0.30 -4.05
N VAL A 102 -7.48 -0.78 -4.15
CA VAL A 102 -8.61 -0.29 -3.33
C VAL A 102 -8.41 -0.63 -1.85
N ILE A 103 -7.99 -1.87 -1.53
CA ILE A 103 -7.71 -2.27 -0.15
C ILE A 103 -6.65 -1.36 0.47
N LEU A 104 -5.53 -1.15 -0.22
CA LEU A 104 -4.46 -0.30 0.28
C LEU A 104 -4.92 1.16 0.42
N LEU A 105 -5.66 1.67 -0.56
CA LEU A 105 -6.11 3.07 -0.58
C LEU A 105 -7.11 3.36 0.54
N VAL A 106 -8.18 2.56 0.64
CA VAL A 106 -9.24 2.77 1.63
C VAL A 106 -8.74 2.47 3.03
N GLY A 107 -7.98 1.38 3.21
CA GLY A 107 -7.46 1.00 4.52
C GLY A 107 -6.38 1.94 5.07
N THR A 108 -5.79 2.79 4.24
CA THR A 108 -4.84 3.84 4.67
C THR A 108 -5.43 5.25 4.59
N GLN A 109 -6.76 5.38 4.51
CA GLN A 109 -7.45 6.67 4.42
C GLN A 109 -6.90 7.56 3.29
N PHE A 110 -6.62 6.95 2.14
CA PHE A 110 -6.05 7.59 0.94
C PHE A 110 -4.62 8.11 1.06
N ILE A 111 -3.95 7.95 2.22
CA ILE A 111 -2.53 8.30 2.38
C ILE A 111 -1.67 7.47 1.41
N ALA A 112 -2.03 6.22 1.16
CA ALA A 112 -1.29 5.36 0.24
C ALA A 112 -1.51 5.62 -1.25
N PHE A 113 -2.23 6.69 -1.64
CA PHE A 113 -2.54 6.96 -3.05
C PHE A 113 -1.33 6.92 -3.99
N PRO A 114 -0.16 7.52 -3.66
CA PRO A 114 1.01 7.45 -4.53
C PRO A 114 1.50 6.02 -4.79
N PHE A 115 1.29 5.09 -3.85
CA PHE A 115 1.70 3.69 -3.98
C PHE A 115 0.62 2.86 -4.67
N ALA A 116 -0.66 3.07 -4.31
CA ALA A 116 -1.80 2.41 -4.93
C ALA A 116 -1.91 2.73 -6.44
N PHE A 117 -1.44 3.91 -6.86
CA PHE A 117 -1.32 4.28 -8.27
C PHE A 117 -0.59 3.21 -9.11
N PHE A 118 0.50 2.64 -8.59
CA PHE A 118 1.25 1.61 -9.31
C PHE A 118 0.45 0.32 -9.49
N TYR A 119 -0.40 -0.03 -8.51
CA TYR A 119 -1.29 -1.18 -8.63
C TYR A 119 -2.39 -0.94 -9.67
N PHE A 120 -3.00 0.25 -9.67
CA PHE A 120 -3.98 0.62 -10.68
C PHE A 120 -3.37 0.69 -12.08
N ALA A 121 -2.16 1.23 -12.20
CA ALA A 121 -1.44 1.24 -13.47
C ALA A 121 -1.16 -0.19 -13.97
N ALA A 122 -0.66 -1.08 -13.10
CA ALA A 122 -0.47 -2.49 -13.44
C ALA A 122 -1.79 -3.16 -13.88
N GLY A 123 -2.89 -2.88 -13.17
CA GLY A 123 -4.24 -3.32 -13.53
C GLY A 123 -4.70 -2.80 -14.89
N ALA A 124 -4.47 -1.51 -15.19
CA ALA A 124 -4.83 -0.90 -16.47
C ALA A 124 -4.05 -1.51 -17.65
N PHE A 125 -2.74 -1.74 -17.48
CA PHE A 125 -1.94 -2.44 -18.48
C PHE A 125 -2.39 -3.89 -18.70
N SER A 126 -2.75 -4.58 -17.61
CA SER A 126 -3.30 -5.94 -17.69
C SER A 126 -4.65 -5.97 -18.41
N LEU A 127 -5.53 -5.00 -18.13
CA LEU A 127 -6.84 -4.83 -18.79
C LEU A 127 -6.68 -4.56 -20.28
N TYR A 128 -5.81 -3.62 -20.65
CA TYR A 128 -5.49 -3.31 -22.04
C TYR A 128 -5.09 -4.56 -22.82
N ARG A 129 -4.29 -5.42 -22.18
CA ARG A 129 -3.85 -6.67 -22.80
C ARG A 129 -4.94 -7.73 -22.90
N VAL A 130 -5.81 -7.86 -21.90
CA VAL A 130 -6.98 -8.74 -21.98
C VAL A 130 -7.84 -8.36 -23.18
N ARG A 131 -8.03 -7.05 -23.41
CA ARG A 131 -8.79 -6.53 -24.55
C ARG A 131 -8.12 -6.89 -25.89
N MET A 132 -6.83 -6.63 -26.05
CA MET A 132 -6.07 -6.98 -27.26
C MET A 132 -6.09 -8.49 -27.59
N ARG A 133 -6.22 -9.37 -26.58
CA ARG A 133 -6.34 -10.82 -26.80
C ARG A 133 -7.74 -11.28 -27.22
N LYS A 134 -8.77 -10.49 -26.93
CA LYS A 134 -10.15 -10.77 -27.35
C LYS A 134 -10.44 -10.24 -28.76
N GLU A 135 -9.69 -9.22 -29.18
CA GLU A 135 -9.81 -8.58 -30.50
C GLU A 135 -8.91 -9.23 -31.58
N ALA A 136 -8.09 -10.23 -31.22
CA ALA A 136 -7.17 -10.97 -32.10
C ALA A 136 -7.59 -12.43 -32.24
#